data_AF-A0A350WY78-F1
#
_entry.id   AF-A0A350WY78-F1
#
_cell.length_a   1.000
_cell.length_b   1.000
_cell.length_c   1.000
_cell.angle_alpha   90.00
_cell.angle_beta   90.00
_cell.angle_gamma   90.00
#
_symmetry.space_group_name_H-M   'P 1'
#
loop_
_entity.id
_entity.type
_entity.pdbx_description
1 polymer ?
#
loop_
_entity_poly.entity_id
_entity_poly.type
_entity_poly.pdbx_seq_one_letter_code
_entity_poly.pdbx_strand_id
1 'polypeptide(L)' 'DQFKEADVVIIAAPMWSLSFPAPLKEYLDCILQVGKTITFESHMPKGLLDDKERTVIYVQS' A
#
# COMPACT_ATOMS: atom_id res chain seq x y z
N ASP A 1 9.24 -2.73 -7.26
CA ASP A 1 10.17 -3.29 -6.24
C ASP A 1 10.42 -2.31 -5.10
N GLN A 2 10.56 -1.00 -5.41
CA GLN A 2 10.60 0.11 -4.43
C GLN A 2 9.71 -0.08 -3.19
N PHE A 3 8.41 -0.37 -3.35
CA PHE A 3 7.49 -0.54 -2.22
C PHE A 3 7.77 -1.79 -1.37
N LYS A 4 8.22 -2.88 -1.99
CA LYS A 4 8.51 -4.16 -1.30
C LYS A 4 9.78 -4.08 -0.46
N GLU A 5 10.77 -3.36 -0.98
CA GLU A 5 12.07 -3.18 -0.34
C GLU A 5 12.04 -2.16 0.79
N ALA A 6 11.10 -1.20 0.74
CA ALA A 6 10.96 -0.17 1.76
C ALA A 6 10.63 -0.76 3.15
N ASP A 7 11.35 -0.29 4.17
CA ASP A 7 11.06 -0.52 5.60
C ASP A 7 10.07 0.51 6.15
N VAL A 8 10.15 1.73 5.64
CA VAL A 8 9.31 2.86 6.05
C VAL A 8 8.63 3.47 4.83
N VAL A 9 7.31 3.60 4.90
CA VAL A 9 6.48 4.21 3.86
C VAL A 9 5.81 5.44 4.43
N ILE A 10 6.09 6.61 3.85
CA ILE A 10 5.44 7.87 4.23
C ILE A 10 4.46 8.26 3.12
N ILE A 11 3.19 8.37 3.46
CA ILE A 11 2.11 8.78 2.56
C ILE A 11 1.61 10.14 3.04
N ALA A 12 2.02 11.20 2.37
CA ALA A 12 1.52 12.54 2.63
C ALA A 12 0.47 12.89 1.56
N ALA A 13 -0.80 12.96 1.96
CA ALA A 13 -1.88 13.26 1.03
C ALA A 13 -2.99 14.10 1.70
N PRO A 14 -3.52 15.12 1.02
CA PRO A 14 -4.67 15.87 1.50
C PRO A 14 -5.94 15.02 1.43
N MET A 15 -6.92 15.31 2.29
CA MET A 15 -8.24 14.67 2.19
C MET A 15 -9.12 15.44 1.20
N TRP A 16 -9.54 14.77 0.13
CA TRP A 16 -10.48 15.29 -0.86
C TRP A 16 -11.77 14.47 -0.81
N SER A 17 -12.91 15.12 -0.59
CA SER A 17 -14.23 14.47 -0.58
C SER A 17 -14.30 13.24 0.34
N LEU A 18 -13.78 13.35 1.57
CA LEU A 18 -13.72 12.28 2.58
C LEU A 18 -12.82 11.09 2.21
N SER A 19 -12.01 11.20 1.16
CA SER A 19 -11.08 10.15 0.71
C SER A 19 -9.72 10.74 0.33
N PHE A 20 -8.79 9.86 -0.05
CA PHE A 20 -7.52 10.26 -0.63
C PHE A 20 -7.63 10.64 -2.12
N PRO A 21 -6.69 11.43 -2.65
CA PRO A 21 -6.70 11.88 -4.05
C PRO A 21 -6.60 10.71 -5.05
N ALA A 22 -7.16 10.89 -6.24
CA ALA A 22 -7.08 9.89 -7.33
C ALA A 22 -5.65 9.43 -7.66
N PRO A 23 -4.61 10.29 -7.68
CA PRO A 23 -3.24 9.85 -7.92
C PRO A 23 -2.72 8.85 -6.87
N LEU A 24 -3.13 9.01 -5.60
CA LEU A 24 -2.77 8.04 -4.56
C LEU A 24 -3.49 6.71 -4.79
N LYS A 25 -4.75 6.73 -5.25
CA LYS A 25 -5.46 5.51 -5.65
C LYS A 25 -4.75 4.77 -6.78
N GLU A 26 -4.35 5.49 -7.83
CA GLU A 26 -3.64 4.91 -8.97
C GLU A 26 -2.29 4.30 -8.55
N TYR A 27 -1.57 4.97 -7.65
CA TYR A 27 -0.34 4.42 -7.08
C TYR A 27 -0.59 3.13 -6.29
N LEU A 28 -1.63 3.11 -5.44
CA LEU A 28 -2.02 1.92 -4.69
C LEU A 28 -2.37 0.76 -5.63
N ASP A 29 -3.08 1.01 -6.72
CA ASP A 29 -3.40 -0.02 -7.71
C ASP A 29 -2.15 -0.57 -8.41
N CYS A 30 -1.14 0.26 -8.62
CA CYS A 30 0.14 -0.17 -9.19
C CYS A 30 0.95 -1.07 -8.24
N ILE A 31 0.87 -0.84 -6.92
CA ILE A 31 1.59 -1.66 -5.94
C ILE A 31 0.82 -2.93 -5.56
N LEU A 32 -0.50 -2.99 -5.75
CA LEU A 32 -1.33 -4.16 -5.42
C LEU A 32 -1.27 -5.20 -6.54
N GLN A 33 -0.16 -5.96 -6.59
CA GLN A 33 0.06 -7.00 -7.60
C GLN A 33 0.06 -8.39 -6.98
N VAL A 34 -0.66 -9.32 -7.63
CA VAL A 34 -0.71 -10.72 -7.25
C VAL A 34 0.68 -11.36 -7.42
N GLY A 35 1.14 -12.06 -6.39
CA GLY A 35 2.46 -12.70 -6.37
C GLY A 35 3.61 -11.77 -5.98
N LYS A 36 3.37 -10.46 -5.79
CA LYS A 36 4.35 -9.54 -5.22
C LYS A 36 3.98 -9.09 -3.81
N THR A 37 2.77 -8.56 -3.67
CA THR A 37 2.33 -7.82 -2.48
C THR A 37 1.14 -8.49 -1.83
N ILE A 38 0.26 -9.06 -2.66
CA ILE A 38 -0.91 -9.82 -2.27
C ILE A 38 -0.87 -11.20 -2.90
N THR A 39 -1.42 -12.19 -2.22
CA THR A 39 -1.76 -13.50 -2.77
C THR A 39 -3.22 -13.81 -2.46
N PHE A 40 -3.80 -14.76 -3.17
CA PHE A 40 -5.15 -15.26 -2.89
C PHE A 40 -5.03 -16.69 -2.37
N GLU A 41 -5.33 -16.88 -1.08
CA GLU A 41 -5.39 -18.19 -0.45
C GLU A 41 -6.85 -18.50 -0.12
N SER A 42 -7.41 -19.59 -0.63
CA SER A 42 -8.81 -19.99 -0.38
C SER A 42 -9.84 -18.87 -0.68
N HIS A 43 -9.64 -18.14 -1.78
CA HIS A 43 -10.45 -16.97 -2.19
C HIS A 43 -10.39 -15.75 -1.26
N MET A 44 -9.48 -15.72 -0.28
CA MET A 44 -9.25 -14.55 0.56
C MET A 44 -7.92 -13.87 0.19
N PRO A 45 -7.89 -12.53 0.11
CA PRO A 45 -6.65 -11.79 -0.08
C PRO A 45 -5.78 -11.91 1.17
N LYS A 46 -4.51 -12.28 0.99
CA LYS A 46 -3.50 -12.39 2.04
C LYS A 46 -2.29 -11.54 1.66
N GLY A 47 -1.78 -10.76 2.61
CA GLY A 47 -0.54 -10.01 2.44
C GLY A 47 0.65 -10.96 2.31
N LEU A 48 1.59 -10.65 1.42
CA LEU A 48 2.85 -11.38 1.25
C LEU A 48 4.04 -10.68 1.94
N LEU A 49 3.82 -9.50 2.51
CA LEU A 49 4.86 -8.63 3.07
C LEU A 49 4.99 -8.73 4.60
N ASP A 50 4.92 -9.94 5.14
CA ASP A 50 5.09 -10.22 6.58
C ASP A 50 6.53 -10.65 6.94
N ASP A 51 7.50 -10.43 6.04
CA ASP A 51 8.91 -10.81 6.22
C ASP A 51 9.68 -9.96 7.23
N LYS A 52 9.31 -8.68 7.38
CA LYS A 52 9.97 -7.72 8.27
C LYS A 52 8.96 -6.70 8.80
N GLU A 53 9.28 -6.13 9.95
CA GLU A 53 8.48 -5.05 10.54
C GLU A 53 8.58 -3.81 9.65
N ARG A 54 7.43 -3.31 9.19
CA ARG A 54 7.33 -2.14 8.31
C ARG A 54 6.45 -1.09 8.95
N THR A 55 6.85 0.18 8.84
CA THR A 55 6.09 1.30 9.37
C THR A 55 5.46 2.11 8.25
N VAL A 56 4.15 2.35 8.34
CA VAL A 56 3.44 3.24 7.43
C VAL A 56 3.01 4.49 8.20
N ILE A 57 3.44 5.66 7.74
CA ILE A 57 3.05 6.95 8.30
C ILE A 57 2.15 7.65 7.28
N TYR A 58 0.90 7.87 7.65
CA TYR A 58 -0.03 8.68 6.86
C TYR A 58 -0.10 10.10 7.44
N VAL A 59 0.37 11.08 6.66
CA VAL A 59 0.33 12.50 7.02
C VAL A 59 -0.81 13.14 6.25
N GLN A 60 -1.83 13.56 6.99
CA GLN A 60 -2.97 14.32 6.45
C GLN A 60 -2.72 15.82 6.65
N SER A 61 -2.97 16.59 5.59
CA SER A 61 -3.12 18.05 5.65
C SER A 61 -4.58 18.46 5.51
#